data_AF-A0AAF0LMW0-F1
#
_entry.id   AF-A0AAF0LMW0-F1
#
_cell.length_a   1.000
_cell.length_b   1.000
_cell.length_c   1.000
_cell.angle_alpha   90.00
_cell.angle_beta   90.00
_cell.angle_gamma   90.00
#
_symmetry.space_group_name_H-M   'P 1'
#
loop_
_entity.id
_entity.type
_entity.pdbx_description
1 polymer ?
#
loop_
_entity_poly.entity_id
_entity_poly.type
_entity_poly.pdbx_seq_one_letter_code
_entity_poly.pdbx_strand_id
1 'polypeptide(L)'
;MTTGLTLLVLRFAFLAVLWLFVFVIVFALRSDLFGQRVRTIPTDPKSAPSGPSTPTVPAAAAPGPASSGAFTDVIGQPGGAQRPASPAASRLVITEGAREGMEMPLGGGPITIGRSSESNVVIRDDYTSTNHARLDLRADGWLLTDLESTNGTFVNGQKVSAPVLVAEGTPITIGTTTFELRR
;
A
#
# COMPACT_ATOMS: atom_id res chain seq x y z
N MET A 1 43.69 -1.01 -45.50
CA MET A 1 42.67 -0.10 -44.91
C MET A 1 41.51 -0.86 -44.24
N THR A 2 41.32 -2.16 -44.48
CA THR A 2 40.21 -2.95 -43.93
C THR A 2 40.39 -3.33 -42.46
N THR A 3 41.62 -3.55 -41.99
CA THR A 3 41.93 -4.05 -40.64
C THR A 3 41.44 -3.15 -39.50
N GLY A 4 41.46 -1.82 -39.67
CA GLY A 4 40.97 -0.89 -38.67
C GLY A 4 39.45 -0.94 -38.49
N LEU A 5 38.71 -1.10 -39.59
CA LEU A 5 37.26 -1.26 -39.57
C LEU A 5 36.86 -2.60 -38.94
N THR A 6 37.57 -3.68 -39.27
CA THR A 6 37.30 -5.01 -38.71
C THR A 6 37.45 -5.04 -37.18
N LEU A 7 38.51 -4.43 -36.64
CA LEU A 7 38.73 -4.36 -35.19
C LEU A 7 37.70 -3.47 -34.49
N LEU A 8 37.26 -2.38 -35.14
CA LEU A 8 36.22 -1.51 -34.62
C LEU A 8 34.89 -2.26 -34.52
N VAL A 9 34.48 -2.94 -35.59
CA VAL A 9 33.26 -3.77 -35.61
C VAL A 9 33.32 -4.87 -34.55
N LEU A 10 34.46 -5.57 -34.44
CA LEU A 10 34.64 -6.64 -33.46
C LEU A 10 34.54 -6.13 -32.01
N ARG A 11 35.11 -4.95 -31.71
CA ARG A 11 35.03 -4.33 -30.38
C ARG A 11 33.60 -3.96 -30.00
N PHE A 12 32.84 -3.35 -30.91
CA PHE A 12 31.45 -2.99 -30.65
C PHE A 12 30.55 -4.23 -30.54
N ALA A 13 30.77 -5.25 -31.37
CA ALA A 13 30.05 -6.52 -31.27
C ALA A 13 30.32 -7.19 -29.91
N PHE A 14 31.57 -7.24 -29.46
CA PHE A 14 31.92 -7.77 -28.15
C PHE A 14 31.26 -6.99 -27.00
N LEU A 15 31.29 -5.66 -27.06
CA LEU A 15 30.60 -4.80 -26.09
C LEU A 15 29.08 -5.05 -26.06
N ALA A 16 28.45 -5.19 -27.21
CA ALA A 16 27.01 -5.45 -27.31
C ALA A 16 26.65 -6.82 -26.71
N VAL A 17 27.45 -7.86 -26.95
CA VAL A 17 27.25 -9.19 -26.35
C VAL A 17 27.41 -9.12 -24.83
N LEU A 18 28.41 -8.41 -24.34
CA LEU A 18 28.63 -8.26 -22.89
C LEU A 18 27.47 -7.49 -22.24
N TRP A 19 27.00 -6.42 -22.88
CA TRP A 19 25.84 -5.67 -22.41
C TRP A 19 24.56 -6.52 -22.42
N LEU A 20 24.34 -7.33 -23.46
CA LEU A 20 23.21 -8.25 -23.53
C LEU A 20 23.29 -9.31 -22.41
N PHE A 21 24.48 -9.85 -22.14
CA PHE A 21 24.69 -10.79 -21.04
C PHE A 21 24.37 -10.16 -19.67
N VAL A 22 24.86 -8.94 -19.42
CA VAL A 22 24.53 -8.19 -18.20
C VAL A 22 23.02 -7.95 -18.10
N PHE A 23 22.37 -7.56 -19.19
CA PHE A 23 20.93 -7.34 -19.21
C PHE A 23 20.14 -8.62 -18.92
N VAL A 24 20.55 -9.76 -19.49
CA VAL A 24 19.94 -11.07 -19.23
C VAL A 24 20.09 -11.46 -17.76
N ILE A 25 21.25 -11.24 -17.15
CA ILE A 25 21.47 -11.50 -15.72
C ILE A 25 20.54 -10.63 -14.87
N VAL A 26 20.52 -9.32 -15.10
CA VAL A 26 19.67 -8.39 -14.34
C VAL A 26 18.19 -8.75 -14.53
N PHE A 27 17.78 -9.08 -15.75
CA PHE A 27 16.43 -9.52 -16.05
C PHE A 27 16.09 -10.84 -15.35
N ALA A 28 17.01 -11.81 -15.33
CA ALA A 28 16.82 -13.09 -14.67
C ALA A 28 16.70 -12.93 -13.14
N LEU A 29 17.62 -12.19 -12.51
CA LEU A 29 17.55 -11.88 -11.07
C LEU A 29 16.24 -11.17 -10.71
N ARG A 30 15.80 -10.24 -11.56
CA ARG A 30 14.50 -9.59 -11.41
C ARG A 30 13.37 -10.62 -11.53
N SER A 31 13.31 -11.38 -12.61
CA SER A 31 12.21 -12.32 -12.88
C SER A 31 12.11 -13.47 -11.87
N ASP A 32 13.24 -13.91 -11.31
CA ASP A 32 13.31 -14.99 -10.32
C ASP A 32 12.79 -14.52 -8.96
N LEU A 33 13.05 -13.25 -8.60
CA LEU A 33 12.55 -12.66 -7.36
C LEU A 33 11.04 -12.31 -7.41
N PHE A 34 10.50 -12.01 -8.59
CA PHE A 34 9.07 -11.66 -8.77
C PHE A 34 8.20 -12.85 -9.26
N GLY A 35 8.72 -14.07 -9.13
CA GLY A 35 8.26 -15.27 -9.83
C GLY A 35 7.38 -16.25 -9.04
N GLN A 36 6.43 -15.82 -8.21
CA GLN A 36 5.34 -16.71 -7.76
C GLN A 36 3.98 -16.01 -7.76
N ARG A 37 3.37 -15.97 -8.94
CA ARG A 37 1.96 -15.60 -9.11
C ARG A 37 1.12 -16.80 -8.65
N VAL A 38 0.60 -16.75 -7.43
CA VAL A 38 -0.42 -17.69 -6.94
C VAL A 38 -1.62 -17.59 -7.88
N ARG A 39 -1.83 -18.63 -8.69
CA ARG A 39 -2.95 -18.74 -9.62
C ARG A 39 -4.17 -19.09 -8.77
N THR A 40 -4.95 -18.08 -8.38
CA THR A 40 -6.21 -18.26 -7.66
C THR A 40 -7.15 -19.12 -8.50
N ILE A 41 -7.44 -20.32 -8.00
CA ILE A 41 -8.45 -21.23 -8.55
C ILE A 41 -9.83 -20.60 -8.26
N PRO A 42 -10.67 -20.35 -9.28
CA PRO A 42 -12.03 -19.85 -9.06
C PRO A 42 -12.86 -20.82 -8.23
N THR A 43 -13.39 -20.37 -7.10
CA THR A 43 -14.33 -21.11 -6.26
C THR A 43 -15.74 -20.98 -6.86
N ASP A 44 -16.34 -22.09 -7.28
CA ASP A 44 -17.73 -22.16 -7.74
C ASP A 44 -18.73 -21.68 -6.67
N PRO A 45 -19.67 -20.77 -6.98
CA PRO A 45 -20.75 -20.40 -6.06
C PRO A 45 -21.94 -21.35 -6.28
N LYS A 46 -21.85 -22.58 -5.77
CA LYS A 46 -23.03 -23.45 -5.67
C LYS A 46 -22.94 -24.40 -4.49
N SER A 47 -23.40 -23.92 -3.34
CA SER A 47 -23.95 -24.75 -2.25
C SER A 47 -24.76 -23.87 -1.32
N ALA A 48 -26.01 -23.60 -1.70
CA ALA A 48 -27.07 -23.34 -0.73
C ALA A 48 -27.55 -24.70 -0.19
N PRO A 49 -27.95 -24.76 1.09
CA PRO A 49 -29.28 -25.29 1.34
C PRO A 49 -30.10 -24.39 2.27
N SER A 50 -31.36 -24.26 1.85
CA SER A 50 -32.48 -23.66 2.54
C SER A 50 -32.89 -24.47 3.78
N GLY A 51 -33.37 -23.77 4.81
CA GLY A 51 -34.14 -24.35 5.92
C GLY A 51 -35.14 -23.30 6.43
N PRO A 52 -36.47 -23.57 6.42
CA PRO A 52 -37.51 -22.64 6.85
C PRO A 52 -37.92 -22.87 8.31
N SER A 53 -38.37 -21.80 8.99
CA SER A 53 -39.48 -21.82 9.99
C SER A 53 -39.66 -20.44 10.63
N THR A 54 -40.76 -19.75 10.29
CA THR A 54 -41.51 -18.84 11.17
C THR A 54 -42.36 -19.66 12.15
N PRO A 55 -42.72 -19.19 13.36
CA PRO A 55 -43.96 -18.40 13.59
C PRO A 55 -43.84 -17.31 14.70
N THR A 56 -44.41 -16.10 14.55
CA THR A 56 -45.73 -15.61 15.06
C THR A 56 -45.73 -14.99 16.49
N VAL A 57 -45.75 -13.63 16.54
CA VAL A 57 -46.50 -12.58 17.34
C VAL A 57 -47.16 -12.96 18.72
N PRO A 58 -47.44 -12.08 19.73
CA PRO A 58 -47.73 -10.62 19.63
C PRO A 58 -47.48 -9.63 20.83
N ALA A 59 -47.65 -8.33 20.52
CA ALA A 59 -48.35 -7.25 21.27
C ALA A 59 -47.73 -6.47 22.46
N ALA A 60 -48.20 -5.19 22.52
CA ALA A 60 -48.20 -4.17 23.60
C ALA A 60 -46.95 -3.28 23.75
N ALA A 61 -47.00 -1.97 24.03
CA ALA A 61 -48.01 -0.90 24.01
C ALA A 61 -47.24 0.43 24.29
N ALA A 62 -47.64 1.55 23.71
CA ALA A 62 -47.25 2.92 24.08
C ALA A 62 -48.21 3.46 25.20
N PRO A 63 -48.19 4.73 25.71
CA PRO A 63 -47.30 5.91 25.53
C PRO A 63 -46.98 6.77 26.81
N GLY A 64 -46.01 7.71 26.70
CA GLY A 64 -45.92 9.06 27.37
C GLY A 64 -45.54 9.19 28.86
N PRO A 65 -45.20 10.39 29.42
CA PRO A 65 -45.06 11.74 28.84
C PRO A 65 -43.74 12.50 29.21
N ALA A 66 -43.68 13.76 28.76
CA ALA A 66 -42.58 14.74 28.86
C ALA A 66 -42.27 15.29 30.27
N SER A 67 -41.08 15.89 30.43
CA SER A 67 -40.84 17.04 31.31
C SER A 67 -39.63 17.88 30.86
N SER A 68 -39.86 19.18 30.83
CA SER A 68 -39.00 20.29 30.43
C SER A 68 -37.83 20.55 31.38
N GLY A 69 -36.78 21.20 30.85
CA GLY A 69 -35.73 21.83 31.64
C GLY A 69 -34.77 22.61 30.76
N ALA A 70 -35.06 23.91 30.56
CA ALA A 70 -34.22 24.85 29.86
C ALA A 70 -32.93 25.17 30.64
N PHE A 71 -31.79 25.22 29.96
CA PHE A 71 -30.72 26.14 30.33
C PHE A 71 -29.90 26.54 29.09
N THR A 72 -29.88 27.83 28.83
CA THR A 72 -29.05 28.57 27.87
C THR A 72 -27.62 28.73 28.39
N ASP A 73 -26.60 28.52 27.55
CA ASP A 73 -25.45 29.44 27.50
C ASP A 73 -24.60 29.30 26.21
N VAL A 74 -24.60 30.39 25.43
CA VAL A 74 -23.44 31.16 24.89
C VAL A 74 -22.18 30.47 24.30
N ILE A 75 -22.01 30.70 22.98
CA ILE A 75 -20.81 31.09 22.19
C ILE A 75 -19.59 30.13 22.08
N GLY A 76 -19.30 29.68 20.84
CA GLY A 76 -17.94 29.27 20.41
C GLY A 76 -17.83 28.27 19.23
N GLN A 77 -17.64 28.80 18.00
CA GLN A 77 -17.17 28.15 16.75
C GLN A 77 -15.84 27.34 16.93
N PRO A 78 -15.33 26.47 16.01
CA PRO A 78 -15.84 25.90 14.74
C PRO A 78 -16.04 24.36 14.81
N GLY A 79 -16.91 23.75 14.01
CA GLY A 79 -16.58 23.37 12.64
C GLY A 79 -15.85 22.02 12.58
N GLY A 80 -16.63 20.93 12.55
CA GLY A 80 -16.19 19.64 12.03
C GLY A 80 -15.25 18.84 12.93
N ALA A 81 -15.77 18.25 14.00
CA ALA A 81 -15.25 16.94 14.39
C ALA A 81 -15.51 16.01 13.19
N GLN A 82 -14.49 15.81 12.35
CA GLN A 82 -14.49 14.79 11.32
C GLN A 82 -14.80 13.46 12.02
N ARG A 83 -16.06 13.04 11.88
CA ARG A 83 -16.52 11.68 12.14
C ARG A 83 -15.49 10.75 11.46
N PRO A 84 -14.83 9.82 12.17
CA PRO A 84 -13.88 8.93 11.53
C PRO A 84 -14.64 8.22 10.40
N ALA A 85 -14.23 8.53 9.17
CA ALA A 85 -14.71 7.83 7.99
C ALA A 85 -14.39 6.35 8.18
N SER A 86 -15.32 5.50 7.76
CA SER A 86 -15.25 4.03 7.76
C SER A 86 -13.85 3.47 7.49
N PRO A 87 -13.52 2.30 8.06
CA PRO A 87 -12.24 2.10 8.71
C PRO A 87 -11.13 2.01 7.68
N ALA A 88 -10.36 3.09 7.56
CA ALA A 88 -9.06 3.02 6.90
C ALA A 88 -8.21 1.95 7.59
N ALA A 89 -7.32 1.31 6.84
CA ALA A 89 -6.39 0.33 7.38
C ALA A 89 -5.77 0.85 8.68
N SER A 90 -5.78 -0.01 9.71
CA SER A 90 -5.38 0.33 11.07
C SER A 90 -3.95 -0.11 11.39
N ARG A 91 -3.37 -1.00 10.58
CA ARG A 91 -1.98 -1.46 10.71
C ARG A 91 -1.28 -1.54 9.37
N LEU A 92 0.02 -1.30 9.38
CA LEU A 92 0.93 -1.55 8.28
C LEU A 92 1.72 -2.81 8.63
N VAL A 93 1.69 -3.79 7.73
CA VAL A 93 2.38 -5.07 7.91
C VAL A 93 3.45 -5.19 6.86
N ILE A 94 4.69 -5.44 7.30
CA ILE A 94 5.79 -5.72 6.39
C ILE A 94 5.71 -7.18 5.99
N THR A 95 5.43 -7.43 4.72
CA THR A 95 5.27 -8.77 4.16
C THR A 95 6.58 -9.33 3.62
N GLU A 96 7.54 -8.48 3.25
CA GLU A 96 8.84 -8.89 2.73
C GLU A 96 9.94 -7.88 3.11
N GLY A 97 11.16 -8.38 3.33
CA GLY A 97 12.35 -7.56 3.58
C GLY A 97 12.97 -7.79 4.96
N ALA A 98 13.91 -6.93 5.35
CA ALA A 98 14.70 -7.11 6.57
C ALA A 98 13.89 -7.13 7.88
N ARG A 99 12.64 -6.66 7.85
CA ARG A 99 11.73 -6.58 9.00
C ARG A 99 10.39 -7.26 8.71
N GLU A 100 10.40 -8.30 7.88
CA GLU A 100 9.23 -9.14 7.60
C GLU A 100 8.53 -9.59 8.90
N GLY A 101 7.19 -9.54 8.89
CA GLY A 101 6.35 -9.87 10.04
C GLY A 101 6.21 -8.74 11.06
N MET A 102 6.92 -7.61 10.90
CA MET A 102 6.66 -6.44 11.72
C MET A 102 5.32 -5.82 11.35
N GLU A 103 4.52 -5.54 12.38
CA GLU A 103 3.31 -4.75 12.26
C GLU A 103 3.45 -3.44 13.03
N MET A 104 2.98 -2.35 12.45
CA MET A 104 2.96 -1.03 13.08
C MET A 104 1.55 -0.43 12.99
N PRO A 105 1.01 0.15 14.06
CA PRO A 105 -0.29 0.83 13.99
C PRO A 105 -0.19 2.05 13.06
N LEU A 106 -1.16 2.15 12.15
CA LEU A 106 -1.39 3.34 11.34
C LEU A 106 -2.21 4.31 12.19
N GLY A 107 -1.59 5.42 12.60
CA GLY A 107 -2.26 6.48 13.34
C GLY A 107 -3.18 7.34 12.46
N GLY A 108 -3.81 8.36 13.03
CA GLY A 108 -4.61 9.33 12.26
C GLY A 108 -3.80 10.44 11.56
N GLY A 109 -2.47 10.43 11.73
CA GLY A 109 -1.57 11.44 11.18
C GLY A 109 -0.83 10.99 9.92
N PRO A 110 -0.06 11.89 9.29
CA PRO A 110 0.81 11.53 8.17
C PRO A 110 1.91 10.58 8.63
N ILE A 111 2.24 9.60 7.78
CA ILE A 111 3.25 8.58 8.06
C ILE A 111 4.33 8.69 7.00
N THR A 112 5.55 8.96 7.43
CA THR A 112 6.71 9.03 6.53
C THR A 112 7.45 7.70 6.50
N ILE A 113 7.88 7.31 5.30
CA ILE A 113 8.65 6.09 5.05
C ILE A 113 9.95 6.48 4.37
N GLY A 114 11.05 5.95 4.88
CA GLY A 114 12.35 6.22 4.31
C GLY A 114 13.48 5.64 5.14
N ARG A 115 14.70 5.98 4.74
CA ARG A 115 15.92 5.55 5.42
C ARG A 115 16.26 6.39 6.65
N SER A 116 15.68 7.60 6.76
CA SER A 116 15.91 8.48 7.91
C SER A 116 15.47 7.81 9.20
N SER A 117 16.23 8.00 10.28
CA SER A 117 15.78 7.65 11.63
C SER A 117 14.60 8.50 12.10
N GLU A 118 14.32 9.61 11.42
CA GLU A 118 13.18 10.49 11.70
C GLU A 118 11.90 10.04 10.98
N SER A 119 11.98 9.04 10.09
CA SER A 119 10.81 8.47 9.45
C SER A 119 10.02 7.59 10.41
N ASN A 120 8.68 7.59 10.30
CA ASN A 120 7.83 6.71 11.11
C ASN A 120 8.12 5.24 10.80
N VAL A 121 8.28 4.92 9.51
CA VAL A 121 8.69 3.60 9.04
C VAL A 121 10.12 3.71 8.50
N VAL A 122 11.07 3.25 9.31
CA VAL A 122 12.49 3.28 8.97
C VAL A 122 12.87 2.01 8.20
N ILE A 123 13.22 2.17 6.94
CA ILE A 123 13.73 1.12 6.06
C ILE A 123 15.23 1.37 5.82
N ARG A 124 16.07 0.56 6.47
CA ARG A 124 17.54 0.68 6.39
C ARG A 124 18.09 -0.13 5.22
N ASP A 125 17.87 0.36 4.00
CA ASP A 125 18.49 -0.21 2.80
C ASP A 125 19.05 0.88 1.87
N ASP A 126 19.96 0.48 0.97
CA ASP A 126 20.62 1.38 0.01
C ASP A 126 19.70 1.85 -1.13
N TYR A 127 18.60 1.15 -1.36
CA TYR A 127 17.62 1.46 -2.40
C TYR A 127 16.53 2.43 -1.91
N THR A 128 16.56 2.80 -0.63
CA THR A 128 15.59 3.67 0.00
C THR A 128 16.18 5.06 0.26
N SER A 129 15.55 6.09 -0.32
CA SER A 129 15.87 7.50 -0.04
C SER A 129 15.56 7.89 1.42
N THR A 130 16.25 8.91 1.94
CA THR A 130 16.08 9.42 3.31
C THR A 130 14.62 9.74 3.63
N ASN A 131 13.95 10.47 2.74
CA ASN A 131 12.50 10.65 2.72
C ASN A 131 12.02 10.05 1.40
N HIS A 132 11.46 8.84 1.42
CA HIS A 132 11.16 8.10 0.20
C HIS A 132 9.70 8.28 -0.22
N ALA A 133 8.79 8.05 0.71
CA ALA A 133 7.37 8.16 0.47
C ALA A 133 6.65 8.63 1.73
N ARG A 134 5.43 9.11 1.53
CA ARG A 134 4.54 9.55 2.60
C ARG A 134 3.14 8.97 2.36
N LEU A 135 2.54 8.45 3.43
CA LEU A 135 1.14 8.12 3.49
C LEU A 135 0.39 9.22 4.23
N ASP A 136 -0.69 9.71 3.61
CA ASP A 136 -1.61 10.66 4.21
C ASP A 136 -3.01 10.04 4.29
N LEU A 137 -3.62 10.10 5.46
CA LEU A 137 -5.01 9.69 5.62
C LEU A 137 -5.93 10.75 5.01
N ARG A 138 -6.76 10.34 4.04
CA ARG A 138 -7.80 11.15 3.39
C ARG A 138 -9.19 10.57 3.71
N ALA A 139 -10.23 11.30 3.32
CA ALA A 139 -11.61 10.85 3.52
C ALA A 139 -11.89 9.50 2.84
N ASP A 140 -11.24 9.25 1.69
CA ASP A 140 -11.44 8.07 0.85
C ASP A 140 -10.42 6.94 1.12
N GLY A 141 -9.50 7.11 2.09
CA GLY A 141 -8.49 6.11 2.45
C GLY A 141 -7.07 6.67 2.53
N TRP A 142 -6.08 5.78 2.44
CA TRP A 142 -4.66 6.13 2.53
C TRP A 142 -4.14 6.56 1.16
N LEU A 143 -3.64 7.79 1.08
CA LEU A 143 -3.02 8.36 -0.12
C LEU A 143 -1.50 8.23 0.00
N LEU A 144 -0.87 7.49 -0.90
CA LEU A 144 0.57 7.31 -1.00
C LEU A 144 1.16 8.32 -1.99
N THR A 145 2.15 9.07 -1.55
CA THR A 145 2.91 10.03 -2.36
C THR A 145 4.39 9.67 -2.33
N ASP A 146 5.00 9.50 -3.49
CA ASP A 146 6.45 9.38 -3.64
C ASP A 146 7.09 10.77 -3.49
N LEU A 147 8.13 10.88 -2.66
CA LEU A 147 8.83 12.14 -2.38
C LEU A 147 10.08 12.28 -3.27
N GLU A 148 9.90 12.07 -4.57
CA GLU A 148 10.97 12.08 -5.58
C GLU A 148 12.11 11.12 -5.23
N SER A 149 11.74 9.89 -4.90
CA SER A 149 12.71 8.87 -4.54
C SER A 149 13.56 8.43 -5.74
N THR A 150 14.80 8.02 -5.49
CA THR A 150 15.75 7.67 -6.57
C THR A 150 15.31 6.43 -7.35
N ASN A 151 14.85 5.39 -6.64
CA ASN A 151 14.43 4.14 -7.25
C ASN A 151 12.92 4.10 -7.57
N GLY A 152 12.13 4.98 -6.94
CA GLY A 152 10.69 5.02 -7.08
C GLY A 152 9.97 4.13 -6.07
N THR A 153 8.72 4.49 -5.79
CA THR A 153 7.77 3.67 -5.04
C THR A 153 6.93 2.83 -6.01
N PHE A 154 6.62 1.58 -5.66
CA PHE A 154 5.79 0.68 -6.47
C PHE A 154 4.54 0.25 -5.70
N VAL A 155 3.37 0.28 -6.34
CA VAL A 155 2.11 -0.22 -5.79
C VAL A 155 1.59 -1.30 -6.72
N ASN A 156 1.38 -2.51 -6.20
CA ASN A 156 0.99 -3.68 -6.98
C ASN A 156 1.91 -3.92 -8.20
N GLY A 157 3.21 -3.67 -8.02
CA GLY A 157 4.23 -3.79 -9.07
C GLY A 157 4.23 -2.67 -10.13
N GLN A 158 3.37 -1.65 -10.01
CA GLN A 158 3.37 -0.47 -10.89
C GLN A 158 4.07 0.71 -10.22
N LYS A 159 4.95 1.41 -10.95
CA LYS A 159 5.66 2.58 -10.41
C LYS A 159 4.70 3.73 -10.22
N VAL A 160 4.70 4.30 -9.02
CA VAL A 160 3.92 5.50 -8.67
C VAL A 160 4.62 6.72 -9.23
N SER A 161 3.89 7.55 -9.99
CA SER A 161 4.39 8.83 -10.51
C SER A 161 3.56 10.02 -10.05
N ALA A 162 2.37 9.77 -9.49
CA ALA A 162 1.47 10.76 -8.92
C ALA A 162 0.84 10.16 -7.64
N PRO A 163 0.32 10.98 -6.72
CA PRO A 163 -0.33 10.48 -5.51
C PRO A 163 -1.42 9.46 -5.82
N VAL A 164 -1.37 8.30 -5.18
CA VAL A 164 -2.26 7.16 -5.45
C VAL A 164 -2.98 6.72 -4.19
N LEU A 165 -4.28 6.46 -4.29
CA LEU A 165 -5.03 5.84 -3.19
C LEU A 165 -4.68 4.36 -3.10
N VAL A 166 -4.29 3.93 -1.90
CA VAL A 166 -3.93 2.55 -1.61
C VAL A 166 -5.08 1.89 -0.86
N ALA A 167 -5.57 0.79 -1.41
CA ALA A 167 -6.54 -0.07 -0.74
C ALA A 167 -5.87 -1.03 0.26
N GLU A 168 -6.65 -1.50 1.23
CA GLU A 168 -6.20 -2.54 2.17
C GLU A 168 -5.77 -3.81 1.42
N GLY A 169 -4.70 -4.46 1.86
CA GLY A 169 -4.12 -5.66 1.24
C GLY A 169 -3.38 -5.41 -0.08
N THR A 170 -3.18 -4.14 -0.47
CA THR A 170 -2.38 -3.82 -1.66
C THR A 170 -0.90 -3.82 -1.30
N PRO A 171 -0.05 -4.61 -1.99
CA PRO A 171 1.39 -4.62 -1.74
C PRO A 171 2.02 -3.33 -2.27
N ILE A 172 2.79 -2.67 -1.40
CA ILE A 172 3.58 -1.48 -1.69
C ILE A 172 5.04 -1.85 -1.49
N THR A 173 5.86 -1.65 -2.52
CA THR A 173 7.30 -1.94 -2.47
C THR A 173 8.08 -0.65 -2.49
N ILE A 174 8.97 -0.49 -1.51
CA ILE A 174 9.92 0.61 -1.38
C ILE A 174 11.30 0.01 -1.13
N GLY A 175 12.25 0.31 -2.01
CA GLY A 175 13.58 -0.27 -1.95
C GLY A 175 13.53 -1.80 -2.00
N THR A 176 13.95 -2.45 -0.92
CA THR A 176 13.93 -3.92 -0.76
C THR A 176 12.81 -4.44 0.13
N THR A 177 11.93 -3.56 0.59
CA THR A 177 10.87 -3.88 1.56
C THR A 177 9.50 -3.79 0.91
N THR A 178 8.69 -4.83 1.07
CA THR A 178 7.27 -4.83 0.68
C THR A 178 6.41 -4.80 1.93
N PHE A 179 5.40 -3.93 1.92
CA PHE A 179 4.42 -3.82 3.00
C PHE A 179 3.02 -3.65 2.45
N GLU A 180 2.03 -3.94 3.27
CA GLU A 180 0.63 -3.74 2.94
C GLU A 180 -0.13 -3.15 4.11
N LEU A 181 -1.26 -2.52 3.80
CA LEU A 181 -2.13 -1.92 4.79
C LEU A 181 -3.21 -2.94 5.18
N ARG A 182 -3.39 -3.23 6.46
CA ARG A 182 -4.41 -4.17 6.98
C ARG A 182 -5.26 -3.52 8.07
N ARG A 183 -6.41 -4.13 8.36
CA ARG A 183 -7.27 -3.81 9.50
C ARG A 183 -7.01 -4.71 10.68
#